data_AF-A0A7C5LZ55-F1
#
_entry.id   AF-A0A7C5LZ55-F1
#
_cell.length_a   1.000
_cell.length_b   1.000
_cell.length_c   1.000
_cell.angle_alpha   90.00
_cell.angle_beta   90.00
_cell.angle_gamma   90.00
#
_symmetry.space_group_name_H-M   'P 1'
#
loop_
_entity.id
_entity.type
_entity.pdbx_description
1 polymer ?
#
loop_
_entity_poly.entity_id
_entity_poly.type
_entity_poly.pdbx_seq_one_letter_code
_entity_poly.pdbx_strand_id
1 'polypeptide(L)'
;MADFFATPVEFIKGVGPERAKLLKKELGLATYNDLLHFFPFRYEDRTRFYTIAELHEGLPAVQVAARITSWEVVGHKRKQRLVAQATDDTGTLELVWFKGLSWVQKHLQRGAEYILFGKPGRYGRKLSMAHPELSIATPAQAEARYLQPVYPSTETLKRKYLDNKAMMRIMRDLLKKALPQIRDPLPPALLQELNLLPAARAYRHIHFPENESLLKQARFRLKFEELFYIQLQLLQLKETRLTRYKGRVFKDTTLLTRFYNEHLPFELTNAQKRVIREIYHDMKSGRQMNRLLQGDVGSGKTIVAFICMLLVISEGAQAALMAPTEILATQHYQGLKPYAEAMGLKIALLTGSTKASERKALHSALETGTLHILVGTHALLEERVRFRQLGLAIVDEQHRFGVAQRAKLWRKNKEVFPHVLVMTATPIPRTLAMTLYGDLEVSVIDELPAGRKPIKTLH
;
A
#
# COMPACT_ATOMS: atom_id res chain seq x y z
N MET A 1 10.71 21.73 -25.17
CA MET A 1 10.37 20.48 -25.88
C MET A 1 9.32 19.77 -25.05
N ALA A 2 8.19 19.37 -25.63
CA ALA A 2 7.17 18.64 -24.89
C ALA A 2 7.80 17.35 -24.32
N ASP A 3 7.49 17.02 -23.06
CA ASP A 3 7.90 15.77 -22.44
C ASP A 3 7.38 14.59 -23.29
N PHE A 4 8.30 13.74 -23.78
CA PHE A 4 7.97 12.61 -24.65
C PHE A 4 6.87 11.73 -24.03
N PHE A 5 6.89 11.54 -22.71
CA PHE A 5 5.92 10.69 -22.02
C PHE A 5 4.57 11.38 -21.79
N ALA A 6 4.49 12.71 -21.90
CA ALA A 6 3.23 13.45 -21.88
C ALA A 6 2.49 13.43 -23.24
N THR A 7 3.09 12.84 -24.28
CA THR A 7 2.48 12.73 -25.60
C THR A 7 1.15 11.96 -25.55
N PRO A 8 0.07 12.44 -26.17
CA PRO A 8 -1.20 11.74 -26.23
C PRO A 8 -1.12 10.38 -26.95
N VAL A 9 -1.89 9.39 -26.48
CA VAL A 9 -1.91 8.03 -27.07
C VAL A 9 -2.43 7.97 -28.51
N GLU A 10 -3.08 9.02 -29.01
CA GLU A 10 -3.59 9.10 -30.38
C GLU A 10 -2.51 8.99 -31.45
N PHE A 11 -1.28 9.41 -31.13
CA PHE A 11 -0.10 9.35 -32.00
C PHE A 11 0.50 7.93 -32.10
N ILE A 12 -0.03 6.96 -31.36
CA ILE A 12 0.39 5.56 -31.46
C ILE A 12 -0.26 4.93 -32.68
N LYS A 13 0.53 4.18 -33.45
CA LYS A 13 0.07 3.54 -34.67
C LYS A 13 -1.08 2.57 -34.34
N GLY A 14 -2.26 2.86 -34.88
CA GLY A 14 -3.46 2.02 -34.70
C GLY A 14 -4.38 2.40 -33.54
N VAL A 15 -4.10 3.50 -32.82
CA VAL A 15 -5.05 4.10 -31.88
C VAL A 15 -5.92 5.12 -32.61
N GLY A 16 -5.35 6.26 -33.03
CA GLY A 16 -6.11 7.37 -33.61
C GLY A 16 -7.11 8.01 -32.62
N PRO A 17 -7.81 9.08 -33.02
CA PRO A 17 -8.59 9.91 -32.08
C PRO A 17 -9.75 9.16 -31.40
N GLU A 18 -10.47 8.33 -32.14
CA GLU A 18 -11.63 7.57 -31.64
C GLU A 18 -11.23 6.54 -30.58
N ARG A 19 -10.18 5.75 -30.83
CA ARG A 19 -9.71 4.76 -29.85
C ARG A 19 -9.03 5.44 -28.66
N ALA A 20 -8.37 6.58 -28.86
CA ALA A 20 -7.78 7.35 -27.77
C ALA A 20 -8.84 7.82 -26.77
N LYS A 21 -9.97 8.38 -27.27
CA LYS A 21 -11.11 8.75 -26.41
C LYS A 21 -11.64 7.55 -25.63
N LEU A 22 -11.75 6.39 -26.27
CA LEU A 22 -12.25 5.17 -25.64
C LEU A 22 -11.29 4.63 -24.56
N LEU A 23 -9.98 4.58 -24.84
CA LEU A 23 -8.96 4.18 -23.87
C LEU A 23 -8.94 5.10 -22.65
N LYS A 24 -9.04 6.42 -22.87
CA LYS A 24 -9.13 7.41 -21.80
C LYS A 24 -10.40 7.22 -20.95
N LYS A 25 -11.55 7.00 -21.58
CA LYS A 25 -12.84 6.84 -20.89
C LYS A 25 -12.91 5.55 -20.07
N GLU A 26 -12.48 4.44 -20.64
CA GLU A 26 -12.67 3.11 -20.02
C GLU A 26 -11.54 2.72 -19.08
N LEU A 27 -10.30 3.15 -19.35
CA LEU A 27 -9.09 2.72 -18.63
C LEU A 27 -8.28 3.89 -18.06
N GLY A 28 -8.68 5.14 -18.28
CA GLY A 28 -7.93 6.31 -17.83
C GLY A 28 -6.63 6.56 -18.62
N LEU A 29 -6.42 5.90 -19.75
CA LEU A 29 -5.17 5.98 -20.51
C LEU A 29 -5.21 7.14 -21.51
N ALA A 30 -4.51 8.23 -21.22
CA ALA A 30 -4.48 9.42 -22.07
C ALA A 30 -3.12 9.67 -22.73
N THR A 31 -2.03 9.31 -22.06
CA THR A 31 -0.65 9.63 -22.45
C THR A 31 0.23 8.40 -22.64
N TYR A 32 1.40 8.59 -23.23
CA TYR A 32 2.44 7.55 -23.34
C TYR A 32 2.87 7.04 -21.97
N ASN A 33 2.94 7.92 -20.96
CA ASN A 33 3.24 7.54 -19.58
C ASN A 33 2.17 6.58 -19.01
N ASP A 34 0.90 6.92 -19.16
CA ASP A 34 -0.21 6.09 -18.64
C ASP A 34 -0.15 4.69 -19.26
N LEU A 35 0.12 4.65 -20.56
CA LEU A 35 0.18 3.40 -21.30
C LEU A 35 1.41 2.57 -20.93
N LEU A 36 2.57 3.19 -20.71
CA LEU A 36 3.78 2.50 -20.24
C LEU A 36 3.59 1.88 -18.84
N HIS A 37 2.76 2.49 -18.00
CA HIS A 37 2.44 1.98 -16.67
C HIS A 37 1.21 1.07 -16.64
N PHE A 38 0.59 0.81 -17.80
CA PHE A 38 -0.54 -0.09 -17.92
C PHE A 38 -0.07 -1.55 -17.98
N PHE A 39 0.28 -2.11 -16.82
CA PHE A 39 0.92 -3.42 -16.74
C PHE A 39 -0.03 -4.61 -17.03
N PRO A 40 0.49 -5.72 -17.60
CA PRO A 40 -0.26 -6.96 -17.71
C PRO A 40 -0.58 -7.55 -16.32
N PHE A 41 -1.81 -8.03 -16.11
CA PHE A 41 -2.21 -8.64 -14.84
C PHE A 41 -1.87 -10.14 -14.76
N ARG A 42 -1.65 -10.79 -15.91
CA ARG A 42 -1.15 -12.17 -16.00
C ARG A 42 -0.37 -12.39 -17.30
N TYR A 43 0.29 -13.53 -17.38
CA TYR A 43 1.07 -13.96 -18.53
C TYR A 43 0.63 -15.37 -18.88
N GLU A 44 0.23 -15.58 -20.13
CA GLU A 44 -0.12 -16.89 -20.66
C GLU A 44 1.15 -17.54 -21.19
N ASP A 45 1.42 -18.76 -20.71
CA ASP A 45 2.59 -19.50 -21.13
C ASP A 45 2.37 -20.12 -22.51
N ARG A 46 3.13 -19.62 -23.49
CA ARG A 46 3.18 -20.07 -24.87
C ARG A 46 4.61 -20.48 -25.26
N THR A 47 5.40 -20.91 -24.28
CA THR A 47 6.80 -21.29 -24.49
C THR A 47 7.00 -22.72 -24.97
N ARG A 48 6.00 -23.59 -24.72
CA ARG A 48 6.02 -25.00 -25.08
C ARG A 48 4.85 -25.37 -25.99
N PHE A 49 5.17 -26.08 -27.08
CA PHE A 49 4.20 -26.82 -27.87
C PHE A 49 4.05 -28.23 -27.28
N TYR A 50 2.80 -28.67 -27.13
CA TYR A 50 2.44 -30.01 -26.70
C TYR A 50 1.96 -30.79 -27.92
N THR A 51 2.26 -32.08 -27.96
CA THR A 51 1.60 -33.00 -28.90
C THR A 51 0.24 -33.41 -28.35
N ILE A 52 -0.67 -33.86 -29.20
CA ILE A 52 -2.03 -34.26 -28.80
C ILE A 52 -1.97 -35.43 -27.80
N ALA A 53 -0.99 -36.33 -27.93
CA ALA A 53 -0.81 -37.44 -26.99
C ALA A 53 -0.39 -37.00 -25.57
N GLU A 54 0.26 -35.84 -25.40
CA GLU A 54 0.64 -35.31 -24.07
C GLU A 54 -0.55 -34.67 -23.32
N LEU A 55 -1.67 -34.44 -24.01
CA LEU A 55 -2.80 -33.69 -23.46
C LEU A 55 -3.59 -34.51 -22.43
N HIS A 56 -3.89 -33.88 -21.31
CA HIS A 56 -4.76 -34.42 -20.27
C HIS A 56 -5.48 -33.29 -19.52
N GLU A 57 -6.59 -33.60 -18.84
CA GLU A 57 -7.48 -32.61 -18.19
C GLU A 57 -6.82 -31.75 -17.10
N GLY A 58 -5.72 -32.25 -16.53
CA GLY A 58 -4.96 -31.56 -15.48
C GLY A 58 -4.09 -30.41 -15.98
N LEU A 59 -3.87 -30.30 -17.31
CA LEU A 59 -3.04 -29.23 -17.86
C LEU A 59 -3.79 -27.89 -17.86
N PRO A 60 -3.05 -26.77 -17.70
CA PRO A 60 -3.57 -25.43 -17.96
C PRO A 60 -3.86 -25.22 -19.46
N ALA A 61 -4.06 -23.97 -19.89
CA ALA A 61 -4.11 -23.69 -21.32
C ALA A 61 -2.76 -24.02 -21.98
N VAL A 62 -2.77 -24.76 -23.07
CA VAL A 62 -1.58 -25.24 -23.79
C VAL A 62 -1.63 -24.85 -25.26
N GLN A 63 -0.47 -24.91 -25.90
CA GLN A 63 -0.31 -24.65 -27.32
C GLN A 63 -0.07 -25.96 -28.08
N VAL A 64 -0.84 -26.20 -29.15
CA VAL A 64 -0.76 -27.41 -29.98
C VAL A 64 -0.74 -27.01 -31.44
N ALA A 65 0.20 -27.56 -32.22
CA ALA A 65 0.18 -27.43 -33.68
C ALA A 65 -0.55 -28.64 -34.27
N ALA A 66 -1.62 -28.40 -35.01
CA ALA A 66 -2.42 -29.48 -35.58
C ALA A 66 -3.08 -29.06 -36.91
N ARG A 67 -3.33 -30.05 -37.77
CA ARG A 67 -4.02 -29.86 -39.05
C ARG A 67 -5.51 -30.10 -38.88
N ILE A 68 -6.34 -29.21 -39.43
CA ILE A 68 -7.80 -29.41 -39.44
C ILE A 68 -8.19 -30.38 -40.55
N THR A 69 -8.81 -31.51 -40.20
CA THR A 69 -9.18 -32.57 -41.16
C THR A 69 -10.63 -32.47 -41.62
N SER A 70 -11.54 -32.14 -40.69
CA SER A 70 -12.97 -31.98 -40.96
C SER A 70 -13.63 -31.07 -39.92
N TRP A 71 -14.81 -30.53 -40.25
CA TRP A 71 -15.69 -29.88 -39.28
C TRP A 71 -17.15 -30.10 -39.64
N GLU A 72 -18.01 -30.09 -38.62
CA GLU A 72 -19.45 -30.21 -38.74
C GLU A 72 -20.16 -29.29 -37.75
N VAL A 73 -21.39 -28.90 -38.09
CA VAL A 73 -22.28 -28.14 -37.20
C VAL A 73 -23.31 -29.10 -36.64
N VAL A 74 -23.23 -29.36 -35.34
CA VAL A 74 -24.06 -30.34 -34.63
C VAL A 74 -25.11 -29.61 -33.78
N GLY A 75 -26.38 -30.03 -33.88
CA GLY A 75 -27.49 -29.54 -33.07
C GLY A 75 -28.52 -28.69 -33.82
N HIS A 76 -29.65 -28.38 -33.15
CA HIS A 76 -30.77 -27.62 -33.71
C HIS A 76 -30.99 -26.26 -33.00
N LYS A 77 -31.32 -25.24 -33.78
CA LYS A 77 -31.68 -23.86 -33.34
C LYS A 77 -30.69 -23.30 -32.30
N ARG A 78 -31.13 -23.00 -31.06
CA ARG A 78 -30.35 -22.32 -30.02
C ARG A 78 -29.22 -23.16 -29.38
N LYS A 79 -29.11 -24.46 -29.70
CA LYS A 79 -28.07 -25.37 -29.17
C LYS A 79 -27.07 -25.84 -30.24
N GLN A 80 -26.88 -25.08 -31.31
CA GLN A 80 -25.87 -25.40 -32.33
C GLN A 80 -24.44 -25.26 -31.77
N ARG A 81 -23.59 -26.23 -32.09
CA ARG A 81 -22.14 -26.19 -31.83
C ARG A 81 -21.37 -26.58 -33.09
N LEU A 82 -20.23 -25.93 -33.31
CA LEU A 82 -19.28 -26.32 -34.36
C LEU A 82 -18.24 -27.23 -33.73
N VAL A 83 -18.06 -28.41 -34.32
CA VAL A 83 -17.06 -29.39 -33.92
C VAL A 83 -16.09 -29.55 -35.09
N ALA A 84 -14.80 -29.26 -34.87
CA ALA A 84 -13.75 -29.51 -35.83
C ALA A 84 -12.80 -30.59 -35.32
N GLN A 85 -12.36 -31.48 -36.20
CA GLN A 85 -11.34 -32.48 -35.91
C GLN A 85 -9.97 -31.92 -36.28
N ALA A 86 -9.07 -31.87 -35.31
CA ALA A 86 -7.68 -31.51 -35.49
C ALA A 86 -6.79 -32.73 -35.26
N THR A 87 -5.80 -32.96 -36.12
CA THR A 87 -4.87 -34.08 -36.00
C THR A 87 -3.43 -33.61 -36.09
N ASP A 88 -2.58 -34.18 -35.26
CA ASP A 88 -1.11 -34.13 -35.38
C ASP A 88 -0.60 -35.55 -35.63
N ASP A 89 0.72 -35.74 -35.62
CA ASP A 89 1.35 -37.05 -35.84
C ASP A 89 1.08 -38.06 -34.71
N THR A 90 0.54 -37.62 -33.58
CA THR A 90 0.39 -38.42 -32.35
C THR A 90 -1.05 -38.76 -32.00
N GLY A 91 -2.03 -38.00 -32.51
CA GLY A 91 -3.43 -38.26 -32.20
C GLY A 91 -4.44 -37.28 -32.80
N THR A 92 -5.66 -37.36 -32.29
CA THR A 92 -6.81 -36.55 -32.73
C THR A 92 -7.42 -35.76 -31.59
N LEU A 93 -7.72 -34.49 -31.81
CA LEU A 93 -8.29 -33.55 -30.85
C LEU A 93 -9.57 -32.91 -31.41
N GLU A 94 -10.65 -32.92 -30.63
CA GLU A 94 -11.91 -32.27 -30.99
C GLU A 94 -11.95 -30.82 -30.53
N LEU A 95 -12.10 -29.88 -31.46
CA LEU A 95 -12.26 -28.46 -31.17
C LEU A 95 -13.74 -28.09 -31.18
N VAL A 96 -14.24 -27.50 -30.11
CA VAL A 96 -15.68 -27.24 -29.94
C VAL A 96 -15.96 -25.77 -29.69
N TRP A 97 -16.84 -25.18 -30.50
CA TRP A 97 -17.34 -23.80 -30.30
C TRP A 97 -18.85 -23.79 -30.10
N PHE A 98 -19.30 -23.14 -29.03
CA PHE A 98 -20.73 -22.92 -28.72
C PHE A 98 -21.25 -21.54 -29.16
N LYS A 99 -20.35 -20.64 -29.58
CA LYS A 99 -20.63 -19.23 -29.93
C LYS A 99 -19.76 -18.83 -31.13
N GLY A 100 -20.24 -17.88 -31.95
CA GLY A 100 -19.46 -17.34 -33.07
C GLY A 100 -19.31 -18.28 -34.27
N LEU A 101 -20.23 -19.24 -34.44
CA LEU A 101 -20.17 -20.34 -35.42
C LEU A 101 -19.86 -19.86 -36.85
N SER A 102 -20.59 -18.84 -37.33
CA SER A 102 -20.42 -18.27 -38.67
C SER A 102 -19.03 -17.68 -38.91
N TRP A 103 -18.44 -17.04 -37.89
CA TRP A 103 -17.10 -16.47 -38.00
C TRP A 103 -16.06 -17.58 -38.05
N VAL A 104 -16.14 -18.56 -37.15
CA VAL A 104 -15.20 -19.70 -37.11
C VAL A 104 -15.25 -20.50 -38.41
N GLN A 105 -16.45 -20.83 -38.89
CA GLN A 105 -16.64 -21.61 -40.12
C GLN A 105 -16.00 -20.95 -41.34
N LYS A 106 -16.02 -19.61 -41.43
CA LYS A 106 -15.38 -18.87 -42.53
C LYS A 106 -13.85 -18.86 -42.46
N HIS A 107 -13.27 -19.04 -41.27
CA HIS A 107 -11.82 -18.98 -41.06
C HIS A 107 -11.16 -20.37 -41.01
N LEU A 108 -11.95 -21.44 -41.01
CA LEU A 108 -11.47 -22.81 -41.08
C LEU A 108 -11.19 -23.20 -42.53
N GLN A 109 -9.97 -23.64 -42.79
CA GLN A 109 -9.54 -24.19 -44.06
C GLN A 109 -9.13 -25.64 -43.88
N ARG A 110 -9.71 -26.53 -44.70
CA ARG A 110 -9.40 -27.96 -44.64
C ARG A 110 -7.96 -28.21 -45.06
N GLY A 111 -7.23 -29.00 -44.28
CA GLY A 111 -5.85 -29.36 -44.57
C GLY A 111 -4.80 -28.31 -44.18
N ALA A 112 -5.21 -27.11 -43.75
CA ALA A 112 -4.29 -26.10 -43.23
C ALA A 112 -3.85 -26.44 -41.80
N GLU A 113 -2.62 -26.08 -41.49
CA GLU A 113 -2.03 -26.23 -40.16
C GLU A 113 -2.33 -25.01 -39.29
N TYR A 114 -2.79 -25.26 -38.08
CA TYR A 114 -3.16 -24.23 -37.12
C TYR A 114 -2.42 -24.43 -35.81
N ILE A 115 -2.04 -23.32 -35.19
CA ILE A 115 -1.64 -23.25 -33.80
C ILE A 115 -2.92 -23.00 -32.99
N LEU A 116 -3.22 -23.98 -32.15
CA LEU A 116 -4.35 -24.02 -31.24
C LEU A 116 -3.87 -23.61 -29.85
N PHE A 117 -4.57 -22.69 -29.20
CA PHE A 117 -4.32 -22.37 -27.79
C PHE A 117 -5.61 -22.46 -26.98
N GLY A 118 -5.59 -23.26 -25.91
CA GLY A 118 -6.75 -23.44 -25.05
C GLY A 118 -6.54 -24.52 -24.01
N LYS A 119 -7.52 -24.66 -23.11
CA LYS A 119 -7.47 -25.68 -22.06
C LYS A 119 -7.92 -27.03 -22.63
N PRO A 120 -7.09 -28.09 -22.52
CA PRO A 120 -7.51 -29.42 -22.89
C PRO A 120 -8.53 -29.92 -21.87
N GLY A 121 -9.57 -30.55 -22.37
CA GLY A 121 -10.58 -31.26 -21.60
C GLY A 121 -10.81 -32.63 -22.23
N ARG A 122 -11.75 -33.36 -21.65
CA ARG A 122 -12.15 -34.66 -22.16
C ARG A 122 -13.66 -34.72 -22.23
N TYR A 123 -14.17 -35.22 -23.33
CA TYR A 123 -15.59 -35.49 -23.49
C TYR A 123 -15.74 -36.98 -23.82
N GLY A 124 -16.11 -37.77 -22.80
CA GLY A 124 -16.09 -39.23 -22.88
C GLY A 124 -14.67 -39.78 -23.02
N ARG A 125 -14.38 -40.44 -24.15
CA ARG A 125 -13.04 -40.99 -24.47
C ARG A 125 -12.18 -40.10 -25.35
N LYS A 126 -12.74 -38.99 -25.86
CA LYS A 126 -12.04 -38.09 -26.78
C LYS A 126 -11.49 -36.87 -26.05
N LEU A 127 -10.27 -36.48 -26.41
CA LEU A 127 -9.70 -35.19 -26.02
C LEU A 127 -10.46 -34.08 -26.74
N SER A 128 -10.79 -33.02 -26.02
CA SER A 128 -11.48 -31.88 -26.60
C SER A 128 -10.91 -30.56 -26.09
N MET A 129 -11.05 -29.50 -26.88
CA MET A 129 -10.69 -28.14 -26.50
C MET A 129 -11.86 -27.22 -26.81
N ALA A 130 -12.43 -26.61 -25.77
CA ALA A 130 -13.57 -25.71 -25.91
C ALA A 130 -13.09 -24.29 -26.18
N HIS A 131 -13.64 -23.65 -27.21
CA HIS A 131 -13.31 -22.29 -27.62
C HIS A 131 -11.80 -21.99 -27.75
N PRO A 132 -11.03 -22.82 -28.48
CA PRO A 132 -9.61 -22.55 -28.68
C PRO A 132 -9.41 -21.29 -29.52
N GLU A 133 -8.34 -20.56 -29.22
CA GLU A 133 -7.82 -19.55 -30.12
C GLU A 133 -7.13 -20.24 -31.30
N LEU A 134 -7.53 -19.84 -32.52
CA LEU A 134 -6.95 -20.34 -33.77
C LEU A 134 -6.04 -19.29 -34.37
N SER A 135 -4.83 -19.71 -34.73
CA SER A 135 -3.95 -18.94 -35.62
C SER A 135 -3.38 -19.87 -36.68
N ILE A 136 -3.38 -19.42 -37.94
CA ILE A 136 -2.75 -20.17 -39.03
C ILE A 136 -1.26 -20.29 -38.71
N ALA A 137 -0.69 -21.49 -38.80
CA ALA A 137 0.73 -21.71 -38.57
C ALA A 137 1.51 -21.06 -39.72
N THR A 138 2.13 -19.91 -39.45
CA THR A 138 3.21 -19.38 -40.30
C THR A 138 4.55 -19.85 -39.73
N PRO A 139 5.62 -19.98 -40.54
CA PRO A 139 6.92 -20.44 -40.05
C PRO A 139 7.41 -19.64 -38.82
N ALA A 140 7.20 -18.32 -38.82
CA ALA A 140 7.55 -17.44 -37.70
C ALA A 140 6.69 -17.63 -36.43
N GLN A 141 5.45 -18.14 -36.57
CA GLN A 141 4.55 -18.38 -35.43
C GLN A 141 4.71 -19.81 -34.89
N ALA A 142 5.08 -20.76 -35.74
CA ALA A 142 5.35 -22.16 -35.36
C ALA A 142 6.56 -22.26 -34.41
N GLU A 143 7.49 -21.31 -34.46
CA GLU A 143 8.67 -21.26 -33.58
C GLU A 143 8.55 -20.25 -32.44
N ALA A 144 7.45 -19.47 -32.39
CA ALA A 144 7.30 -18.39 -31.44
C ALA A 144 7.06 -18.93 -30.01
N ARG A 145 8.13 -19.00 -29.23
CA ARG A 145 8.10 -19.34 -27.79
C ARG A 145 8.15 -18.06 -26.99
N TYR A 146 7.06 -17.70 -26.33
CA TYR A 146 7.02 -16.47 -25.54
C TYR A 146 5.99 -16.56 -24.41
N LEU A 147 6.16 -15.68 -23.43
CA LEU A 147 5.15 -15.42 -22.43
C LEU A 147 4.24 -14.30 -22.94
N GLN A 148 2.97 -14.62 -23.18
CA GLN A 148 2.01 -13.66 -23.72
C GLN A 148 1.42 -12.79 -22.60
N PRO A 149 1.65 -11.47 -22.60
CA PRO A 149 1.02 -10.58 -21.63
C PRO A 149 -0.49 -10.50 -21.84
N VAL A 150 -1.24 -10.44 -20.75
CA VAL A 150 -2.68 -10.21 -20.76
C VAL A 150 -2.99 -8.91 -20.01
N TYR A 151 -3.56 -7.96 -20.73
CA TYR A 151 -3.89 -6.63 -20.21
C TYR A 151 -5.34 -6.57 -19.71
N PRO A 152 -5.62 -5.74 -18.67
CA PRO A 152 -7.00 -5.46 -18.27
C PRO A 152 -7.82 -4.90 -19.44
N SER A 153 -9.09 -5.28 -19.54
CA SER A 153 -9.97 -4.85 -20.64
C SER A 153 -11.43 -4.85 -20.19
N THR A 154 -12.22 -3.94 -20.75
CA THR A 154 -13.68 -3.88 -20.57
C THR A 154 -14.41 -4.56 -21.73
N GLU A 155 -15.70 -4.89 -21.56
CA GLU A 155 -16.52 -5.41 -22.66
C GLU A 155 -16.65 -4.41 -23.82
N THR A 156 -16.78 -3.12 -23.49
CA THR A 156 -16.88 -2.04 -24.47
C THR A 156 -15.67 -2.02 -25.41
N LEU A 157 -14.46 -2.16 -24.84
CA LEU A 157 -13.22 -2.23 -25.63
C LEU A 157 -13.21 -3.44 -26.57
N LYS A 158 -13.59 -4.62 -26.07
CA LYS A 158 -13.67 -5.85 -26.89
C LYS A 158 -14.66 -5.69 -28.05
N ARG A 159 -15.83 -5.10 -27.81
CA ARG A 159 -16.85 -4.84 -28.85
C ARG A 159 -16.37 -3.86 -29.92
N LYS A 160 -15.43 -2.96 -29.57
CA LYS A 160 -14.82 -1.99 -30.48
C LYS A 160 -13.47 -2.46 -31.06
N TYR A 161 -13.20 -3.76 -31.03
CA TYR A 161 -11.98 -4.39 -31.58
C TYR A 161 -10.68 -3.92 -30.92
N LEU A 162 -10.75 -3.47 -29.66
CA LEU A 162 -9.60 -3.25 -28.77
C LEU A 162 -9.48 -4.45 -27.83
N ASP A 163 -9.20 -5.61 -28.42
CA ASP A 163 -8.91 -6.84 -27.68
C ASP A 163 -7.46 -6.87 -27.18
N ASN A 164 -7.07 -7.95 -26.48
CA ASN A 164 -5.72 -8.10 -25.95
C ASN A 164 -4.65 -8.04 -27.07
N LYS A 165 -4.97 -8.53 -28.28
CA LYS A 165 -4.05 -8.51 -29.43
C LYS A 165 -3.83 -7.09 -29.95
N ALA A 166 -4.89 -6.29 -30.05
CA ALA A 166 -4.81 -4.88 -30.36
C ALA A 166 -3.99 -4.14 -29.30
N MET A 167 -4.21 -4.45 -28.02
CA MET A 167 -3.48 -3.84 -26.91
C MET A 167 -1.98 -4.16 -26.97
N MET A 168 -1.61 -5.42 -27.18
CA MET A 168 -0.22 -5.82 -27.37
C MET A 168 0.44 -5.09 -28.54
N ARG A 169 -0.26 -4.90 -29.66
CA ARG A 169 0.29 -4.18 -30.83
C ARG A 169 0.56 -2.72 -30.50
N ILE A 170 -0.38 -2.04 -29.86
CA ILE A 170 -0.24 -0.65 -29.41
C ILE A 170 0.94 -0.55 -28.43
N MET A 171 1.05 -1.46 -27.46
CA MET A 171 2.17 -1.48 -26.50
C MET A 171 3.52 -1.74 -27.18
N ARG A 172 3.60 -2.65 -28.16
CA ARG A 172 4.84 -2.88 -28.93
C ARG A 172 5.26 -1.64 -29.70
N ASP A 173 4.32 -0.91 -30.30
CA ASP A 173 4.63 0.35 -30.99
C ASP A 173 5.14 1.40 -30.01
N LEU A 174 4.50 1.52 -28.84
CA LEU A 174 4.97 2.41 -27.77
C LEU A 174 6.39 2.06 -27.33
N LEU A 175 6.66 0.81 -26.95
CA LEU A 175 7.96 0.41 -26.42
C LEU A 175 9.11 0.65 -27.39
N LYS A 176 8.89 0.46 -28.71
CA LYS A 176 9.91 0.79 -29.71
C LYS A 176 10.34 2.26 -29.66
N LYS A 177 9.39 3.16 -29.41
CA LYS A 177 9.63 4.60 -29.31
C LYS A 177 10.12 5.02 -27.92
N ALA A 178 9.59 4.37 -26.88
CA ALA A 178 9.80 4.76 -25.48
C ALA A 178 11.12 4.26 -24.90
N LEU A 179 11.55 3.03 -25.22
CA LEU A 179 12.73 2.42 -24.60
C LEU A 179 14.02 3.28 -24.71
N PRO A 180 14.32 3.93 -25.86
CA PRO A 180 15.48 4.82 -25.96
C PRO A 180 15.36 6.12 -25.14
N GLN A 181 14.15 6.52 -24.77
CA GLN A 181 13.86 7.75 -24.04
C GLN A 181 13.85 7.54 -22.52
N ILE A 182 13.76 6.29 -22.06
CA ILE A 182 13.75 5.95 -20.63
C ILE A 182 15.16 6.14 -20.07
N ARG A 183 15.31 7.11 -19.18
CA ARG A 183 16.51 7.28 -18.36
C ARG A 183 16.35 6.49 -17.07
N ASP A 184 17.42 5.87 -16.59
CA ASP A 184 17.35 5.17 -15.31
C ASP A 184 17.29 6.20 -14.17
N PRO A 185 16.24 6.17 -13.33
CA PRO A 185 16.16 7.05 -12.18
C PRO A 185 17.19 6.74 -11.09
N LEU A 186 17.68 5.50 -11.04
CA LEU A 186 18.59 5.06 -9.99
C LEU A 186 20.05 5.26 -10.42
N PRO A 187 20.94 5.68 -9.50
CA PRO A 187 22.37 5.78 -9.78
C PRO A 187 22.96 4.41 -10.20
N PRO A 188 23.93 4.37 -11.14
CA PRO A 188 24.56 3.13 -11.58
C PRO A 188 25.17 2.29 -10.45
N ALA A 189 25.72 2.94 -9.42
CA ALA A 189 26.27 2.24 -8.25
C ALA A 189 25.22 1.39 -7.52
N LEU A 190 24.01 1.94 -7.32
CA LEU A 190 22.92 1.24 -6.66
C LEU A 190 22.41 0.06 -7.50
N LEU A 191 22.39 0.24 -8.83
CA LEU A 191 22.03 -0.85 -9.74
C LEU A 191 23.00 -2.03 -9.64
N GLN A 192 24.30 -1.75 -9.54
CA GLN A 192 25.34 -2.78 -9.40
C GLN A 192 25.29 -3.46 -8.04
N GLU A 193 25.22 -2.69 -6.96
CA GLU A 193 25.20 -3.20 -5.58
C GLU A 193 24.01 -4.15 -5.35
N LEU A 194 22.82 -3.76 -5.83
CA LEU A 194 21.59 -4.52 -5.63
C LEU A 194 21.27 -5.49 -6.77
N ASN A 195 22.16 -5.62 -7.76
CA ASN A 195 21.99 -6.42 -8.98
C ASN A 195 20.62 -6.18 -9.66
N LEU A 196 20.27 -4.91 -9.82
CA LEU A 196 19.00 -4.45 -10.33
C LEU A 196 19.03 -4.30 -11.85
N LEU A 197 17.95 -4.73 -12.50
CA LEU A 197 17.79 -4.58 -13.94
C LEU A 197 17.64 -3.07 -14.30
N PRO A 198 18.27 -2.58 -15.37
CA PRO A 198 18.06 -1.19 -15.82
C PRO A 198 16.59 -0.91 -16.17
N ALA A 199 16.11 0.31 -15.91
CA ALA A 199 14.71 0.70 -16.05
C ALA A 199 14.11 0.34 -17.42
N ALA A 200 14.79 0.71 -18.52
CA ALA A 200 14.32 0.38 -19.87
C ALA A 200 14.15 -1.13 -20.08
N ARG A 201 15.06 -1.95 -19.56
CA ARG A 201 14.96 -3.41 -19.63
C ARG A 201 13.82 -3.94 -18.74
N ALA A 202 13.60 -3.35 -17.58
CA ALA A 202 12.48 -3.70 -16.71
C ALA A 202 11.13 -3.44 -17.39
N TYR A 203 10.93 -2.27 -18.01
CA TYR A 203 9.73 -1.98 -18.80
C TYR A 203 9.58 -2.91 -20.01
N ARG A 204 10.67 -3.24 -20.71
CA ARG A 204 10.61 -4.23 -21.81
C ARG A 204 10.09 -5.58 -21.30
N HIS A 205 10.65 -6.10 -20.21
CA HIS A 205 10.35 -7.46 -19.76
C HIS A 205 9.10 -7.56 -18.89
N ILE A 206 8.61 -6.48 -18.27
CA ILE A 206 7.26 -6.48 -17.68
C ILE A 206 6.20 -6.59 -18.78
N HIS A 207 6.37 -5.92 -19.92
CA HIS A 207 5.37 -6.02 -21.00
C HIS A 207 5.56 -7.25 -21.88
N PHE A 208 6.79 -7.56 -22.26
CA PHE A 208 7.13 -8.67 -23.15
C PHE A 208 8.37 -9.40 -22.63
N PRO A 209 8.21 -10.29 -21.62
CA PRO A 209 9.30 -11.06 -21.07
C PRO A 209 9.79 -12.10 -22.06
N GLU A 210 11.12 -12.25 -22.16
CA GLU A 210 11.75 -13.29 -22.97
C GLU A 210 11.72 -14.64 -22.24
N ASN A 211 11.81 -14.61 -20.91
CA ASN A 211 11.71 -15.78 -20.04
C ASN A 211 11.18 -15.38 -18.66
N GLU A 212 10.83 -16.39 -17.85
CA GLU A 212 10.27 -16.19 -16.51
C GLU A 212 11.26 -15.52 -15.55
N SER A 213 12.56 -15.78 -15.69
CA SER A 213 13.60 -15.17 -14.84
C SER A 213 13.65 -13.66 -15.03
N LEU A 214 13.69 -13.19 -16.28
CA LEU A 214 13.68 -11.76 -16.60
C LEU A 214 12.36 -11.09 -16.19
N LEU A 215 11.23 -11.79 -16.27
CA LEU A 215 9.97 -11.29 -15.74
C LEU A 215 10.04 -11.08 -14.21
N LYS A 216 10.61 -12.04 -13.48
CA LYS A 216 10.79 -11.94 -12.02
C LYS A 216 11.70 -10.75 -11.66
N GLN A 217 12.81 -10.59 -12.36
CA GLN A 217 13.74 -9.47 -12.16
C GLN A 217 13.10 -8.11 -12.49
N ALA A 218 12.37 -8.01 -13.60
CA ALA A 218 11.65 -6.79 -13.97
C ALA A 218 10.58 -6.41 -12.94
N ARG A 219 9.78 -7.37 -12.48
CA ARG A 219 8.79 -7.16 -11.41
C ARG A 219 9.44 -6.69 -10.11
N PHE A 220 10.55 -7.33 -9.72
CA PHE A 220 11.30 -6.93 -8.54
C PHE A 220 11.83 -5.51 -8.66
N ARG A 221 12.47 -5.16 -9.78
CA ARG A 221 13.00 -3.82 -10.06
C ARG A 221 11.94 -2.73 -9.98
N LEU A 222 10.78 -2.93 -10.60
CA LEU A 222 9.70 -1.93 -10.62
C LEU A 222 9.06 -1.76 -9.23
N LYS A 223 8.85 -2.86 -8.49
CA LYS A 223 8.38 -2.80 -7.09
C LYS A 223 9.39 -2.12 -6.19
N PHE A 224 10.67 -2.43 -6.37
CA PHE A 224 11.74 -1.78 -5.63
C PHE A 224 11.74 -0.27 -5.90
N GLU A 225 11.60 0.15 -7.15
CA GLU A 225 11.56 1.58 -7.51
C GLU A 225 10.45 2.33 -6.79
N GLU A 226 9.24 1.78 -6.84
CA GLU A 226 8.06 2.37 -6.20
C GLU A 226 8.28 2.54 -4.70
N LEU A 227 8.75 1.48 -4.03
CA LEU A 227 9.04 1.52 -2.60
C LEU A 227 10.22 2.44 -2.27
N PHE A 228 11.26 2.46 -3.10
CA PHE A 228 12.43 3.32 -2.93
C PHE A 228 12.02 4.79 -2.93
N TYR A 229 11.19 5.21 -3.88
CA TYR A 229 10.72 6.60 -3.92
C TYR A 229 9.81 6.97 -2.76
N ILE A 230 8.94 6.06 -2.33
CA ILE A 230 8.15 6.24 -1.12
C ILE A 230 9.08 6.45 0.08
N GLN A 231 10.09 5.59 0.26
CA GLN A 231 11.05 5.72 1.36
C GLN A 231 11.88 6.99 1.28
N LEU A 232 12.34 7.38 0.07
CA LEU A 232 13.10 8.60 -0.12
C LEU A 232 12.28 9.84 0.24
N GLN A 233 11.01 9.88 -0.19
CA GLN A 233 10.10 10.97 0.17
C GLN A 233 9.89 11.06 1.70
N LEU A 234 9.72 9.91 2.36
CA LEU A 234 9.59 9.85 3.82
C LEU A 234 10.87 10.34 4.53
N LEU A 235 12.05 9.96 4.03
CA LEU A 235 13.32 10.44 4.56
C LEU A 235 13.50 11.94 4.36
N GLN A 236 13.15 12.48 3.19
CA GLN A 236 13.17 13.92 2.93
C GLN A 236 12.22 14.68 3.86
N LEU A 237 11.02 14.15 4.10
CA LEU A 237 10.07 14.71 5.06
C LEU A 237 10.63 14.67 6.49
N LYS A 238 11.27 13.56 6.88
CA LYS A 238 11.92 13.41 8.18
C LYS A 238 13.06 14.42 8.35
N GLU A 239 13.95 14.55 7.37
CA GLU A 239 15.08 15.47 7.41
C GLU A 239 14.63 16.93 7.46
N THR A 240 13.69 17.31 6.59
CA THR A 240 13.07 18.64 6.59
C THR A 240 12.46 18.95 7.95
N ARG A 241 11.85 17.96 8.61
CA ARG A 241 11.27 18.13 9.94
C ARG A 241 12.34 18.33 11.01
N LEU A 242 13.33 17.44 11.08
CA LEU A 242 14.40 17.48 12.07
C LEU A 242 15.20 18.79 12.01
N THR A 243 15.33 19.37 10.82
CA THR A 243 16.02 20.64 10.59
C THR A 243 15.13 21.86 10.85
N ARG A 244 13.82 21.80 10.53
CA ARG A 244 12.90 22.94 10.69
C ARG A 244 12.29 23.10 12.08
N TYR A 245 11.97 22.01 12.77
CA TYR A 245 11.20 22.07 14.01
C TYR A 245 12.09 21.86 15.24
N LYS A 246 12.54 22.97 15.82
CA LYS A 246 13.23 22.98 17.11
C LYS A 246 12.25 22.57 18.22
N GLY A 247 12.72 21.72 19.11
CA GLY A 247 12.02 21.33 20.34
C GLY A 247 12.68 21.99 21.54
N ARG A 248 11.92 22.22 22.61
CA ARG A 248 12.51 22.62 23.89
C ARG A 248 13.26 21.43 24.46
N VAL A 249 14.46 21.65 24.99
CA VAL A 249 15.22 20.59 25.65
C VAL A 249 14.62 20.36 27.04
N PHE A 250 14.31 19.11 27.36
CA PHE A 250 13.97 18.69 28.72
C PHE A 250 14.97 17.63 29.16
N LYS A 251 15.65 17.89 30.28
CA LYS A 251 16.72 17.05 30.84
C LYS A 251 16.50 16.70 32.31
N ASP A 252 15.69 17.47 33.05
CA ASP A 252 15.40 17.21 34.45
C ASP A 252 14.52 15.96 34.62
N THR A 253 14.95 15.06 35.51
CA THR A 253 14.30 13.79 35.82
C THR A 253 13.86 13.71 37.28
N THR A 254 13.90 14.81 38.04
CA THR A 254 13.56 14.85 39.48
C THR A 254 12.16 14.30 39.76
N LEU A 255 11.13 14.84 39.10
CA LEU A 255 9.75 14.38 39.28
C LEU A 255 9.55 12.93 38.83
N LEU A 256 10.19 12.51 37.74
CA LEU A 256 10.16 11.12 37.27
C LEU A 256 10.74 10.19 38.34
N THR A 257 11.91 10.54 38.88
CA THR A 257 12.64 9.72 39.86
C THR A 257 11.83 9.59 41.15
N ARG A 258 11.28 10.72 41.62
CA ARG A 258 10.37 10.74 42.78
C ARG A 258 9.15 9.85 42.57
N PHE A 259 8.48 10.00 41.42
CA PHE A 259 7.31 9.19 41.09
C PHE A 259 7.62 7.70 41.04
N TYR A 260 8.74 7.31 40.41
CA TYR A 260 9.17 5.92 40.30
C TYR A 260 9.46 5.29 41.67
N ASN A 261 10.11 6.03 42.58
CA ASN A 261 10.52 5.51 43.88
C ASN A 261 9.41 5.55 44.94
N GLU A 262 8.56 6.57 44.94
CA GLU A 262 7.64 6.84 46.07
C GLU A 262 6.17 6.53 45.76
N HIS A 263 5.76 6.54 44.49
CA HIS A 263 4.35 6.59 44.12
C HIS A 263 3.91 5.53 43.10
N LEU A 264 4.85 4.86 42.43
CA LEU A 264 4.54 3.83 41.45
C LEU A 264 4.31 2.47 42.16
N PRO A 265 3.10 1.89 42.10
CA PRO A 265 2.77 0.69 42.88
C PRO A 265 3.23 -0.62 42.23
N PHE A 266 3.93 -0.58 41.10
CA PHE A 266 4.38 -1.76 40.35
C PHE A 266 5.72 -1.51 39.65
N GLU A 267 6.46 -2.58 39.39
CA GLU A 267 7.67 -2.53 38.57
C GLU A 267 7.33 -2.30 37.09
N LEU A 268 8.04 -1.37 36.45
CA LEU A 268 7.93 -1.19 35.00
C LEU A 268 8.59 -2.36 34.27
N THR A 269 7.99 -2.78 33.16
CA THR A 269 8.58 -3.78 32.26
C THR A 269 9.85 -3.25 31.58
N ASN A 270 10.70 -4.12 31.06
CA ASN A 270 11.91 -3.70 30.34
C ASN A 270 11.54 -2.94 29.07
N ALA A 271 10.45 -3.34 28.40
CA ALA A 271 9.91 -2.62 27.25
C ALA A 271 9.48 -1.19 27.62
N GLN A 272 8.76 -1.00 28.74
CA GLN A 272 8.37 0.32 29.23
C GLN A 272 9.60 1.17 29.58
N LYS A 273 10.58 0.61 30.30
CA LYS A 273 11.85 1.28 30.64
C LYS A 273 12.63 1.69 29.38
N ARG A 274 12.69 0.83 28.35
CA ARG A 274 13.32 1.14 27.05
C ARG A 274 12.63 2.33 26.36
N VAL A 275 11.31 2.28 26.23
CA VAL A 275 10.53 3.34 25.57
C VAL A 275 10.68 4.69 26.29
N ILE A 276 10.66 4.70 27.63
CA ILE A 276 10.86 5.93 28.40
C ILE A 276 12.24 6.54 28.11
N ARG A 277 13.30 5.71 28.00
CA ARG A 277 14.65 6.18 27.66
C ARG A 277 14.72 6.74 26.24
N GLU A 278 14.07 6.10 25.27
CA GLU A 278 13.98 6.60 23.88
C GLU A 278 13.31 7.98 23.85
N ILE A 279 12.17 8.13 24.52
CA ILE A 279 11.46 9.41 24.63
C ILE A 279 12.32 10.47 25.31
N TYR A 280 12.96 10.14 26.43
CA TYR A 280 13.85 11.06 27.15
C TYR A 280 15.01 11.54 26.26
N HIS A 281 15.61 10.64 25.48
CA HIS A 281 16.71 11.00 24.57
C HIS A 281 16.24 11.98 23.48
N ASP A 282 15.05 11.76 22.91
CA ASP A 282 14.49 12.67 21.92
C ASP A 282 14.18 14.04 22.52
N MET A 283 13.57 14.09 23.71
CA MET A 283 13.28 15.34 24.43
C MET A 283 14.55 16.11 24.81
N LYS A 284 15.68 15.43 24.96
CA LYS A 284 16.99 16.03 25.23
C LYS A 284 17.71 16.54 23.97
N SER A 285 17.31 16.11 22.79
CA SER A 285 18.03 16.34 21.52
C SER A 285 17.99 17.78 21.01
N GLY A 286 17.08 18.62 21.52
CA GLY A 286 16.79 19.96 20.98
C GLY A 286 15.95 19.97 19.70
N ARG A 287 15.55 18.79 19.20
CA ARG A 287 14.61 18.63 18.09
C ARG A 287 13.23 18.29 18.64
N GLN A 288 12.18 18.65 17.91
CA GLN A 288 10.83 18.24 18.31
C GLN A 288 10.68 16.72 18.18
N MET A 289 10.58 16.01 19.31
CA MET A 289 10.08 14.63 19.34
C MET A 289 8.71 14.51 18.65
N ASN A 290 8.58 13.55 17.75
CA ASN A 290 7.32 13.15 17.13
C ASN A 290 7.29 11.62 17.03
N ARG A 291 6.64 10.98 18.01
CA ARG A 291 6.79 9.54 18.24
C ARG A 291 5.44 8.85 18.35
N LEU A 292 5.34 7.66 17.76
CA LEU A 292 4.25 6.70 17.90
C LEU A 292 4.65 5.66 18.95
N LEU A 293 3.92 5.65 20.06
CA LEU A 293 3.95 4.63 21.09
C LEU A 293 2.91 3.55 20.80
N GLN A 294 3.39 2.38 20.44
CA GLN A 294 2.57 1.19 20.14
C GLN A 294 2.66 0.19 21.29
N GLY A 295 1.55 -0.46 21.60
CA GLY A 295 1.54 -1.61 22.49
C GLY A 295 0.12 -2.09 22.73
N ASP A 296 -0.05 -3.34 23.13
CA ASP A 296 -1.38 -3.94 23.30
C ASP A 296 -2.25 -3.21 24.34
N VAL A 297 -3.56 -3.45 24.31
CA VAL A 297 -4.46 -2.99 25.38
C VAL A 297 -3.97 -3.56 26.71
N GLY A 298 -3.72 -2.68 27.67
CA GLY A 298 -3.19 -3.05 28.99
C GLY A 298 -1.65 -3.13 29.08
N SER A 299 -0.90 -2.82 28.03
CA SER A 299 0.58 -2.81 28.08
C SER A 299 1.20 -1.66 28.92
N GLY A 300 0.38 -0.80 29.52
CA GLY A 300 0.85 0.34 30.32
C GLY A 300 1.24 1.59 29.52
N LYS A 301 0.67 1.81 28.32
CA LYS A 301 0.90 3.05 27.54
C LYS A 301 0.61 4.32 28.35
N THR A 302 -0.49 4.34 29.11
CA THR A 302 -0.91 5.50 29.91
C THR A 302 0.10 5.85 31.01
N ILE A 303 0.74 4.85 31.66
CA ILE A 303 1.75 5.14 32.69
C ILE A 303 3.04 5.67 32.06
N VAL A 304 3.46 5.13 30.91
CA VAL A 304 4.58 5.67 30.12
C VAL A 304 4.29 7.12 29.72
N ALA A 305 3.08 7.41 29.25
CA ALA A 305 2.64 8.75 28.88
C ALA A 305 2.73 9.73 30.07
N PHE A 306 2.25 9.31 31.25
CA PHE A 306 2.32 10.12 32.47
C PHE A 306 3.77 10.42 32.89
N ILE A 307 4.64 9.42 32.85
CA ILE A 307 6.08 9.60 33.12
C ILE A 307 6.70 10.64 32.17
N CYS A 308 6.30 10.63 30.90
CA CYS A 308 6.75 11.63 29.93
C CYS A 308 6.20 13.03 30.25
N MET A 309 4.99 13.15 30.82
CA MET A 309 4.48 14.44 31.30
C MET A 309 5.33 14.99 32.46
N LEU A 310 5.78 14.13 33.38
CA LEU A 310 6.63 14.54 34.50
C LEU A 310 7.95 15.15 34.05
N LEU A 311 8.54 14.64 32.97
CA LEU A 311 9.75 15.22 32.37
C LEU A 311 9.54 16.68 31.98
N VAL A 312 8.45 17.00 31.28
CA VAL A 312 8.21 18.39 30.85
C VAL A 312 7.77 19.30 32.00
N ILE A 313 7.03 18.76 32.98
CA ILE A 313 6.55 19.51 34.14
C ILE A 313 7.69 19.89 35.09
N SER A 314 8.72 19.05 35.20
CA SER A 314 9.90 19.34 36.04
C SER A 314 10.61 20.64 35.65
N GLU A 315 10.52 21.04 34.39
CA GLU A 315 11.08 22.30 33.88
C GLU A 315 10.03 23.39 33.62
N GLY A 316 8.90 23.31 34.34
CA GLY A 316 7.85 24.34 34.36
C GLY A 316 6.97 24.41 33.11
N ALA A 317 7.02 23.40 32.23
CA ALA A 317 6.10 23.30 31.10
C ALA A 317 4.84 22.50 31.46
N GLN A 318 3.81 22.64 30.63
CA GLN A 318 2.51 21.99 30.77
C GLN A 318 2.41 20.82 29.79
N ALA A 319 1.58 19.84 30.12
CA ALA A 319 1.28 18.70 29.26
C ALA A 319 -0.21 18.61 28.93
N ALA A 320 -0.52 18.13 27.73
CA ALA A 320 -1.89 17.86 27.30
C ALA A 320 -2.06 16.41 26.85
N LEU A 321 -3.19 15.79 27.20
CA LEU A 321 -3.60 14.47 26.70
C LEU A 321 -4.96 14.58 26.02
N MET A 322 -4.98 14.32 24.72
CA MET A 322 -6.19 14.31 23.91
C MET A 322 -6.67 12.87 23.67
N ALA A 323 -7.95 12.61 23.94
CA ALA A 323 -8.61 11.33 23.69
C ALA A 323 -9.85 11.52 22.80
N PRO A 324 -10.24 10.51 21.99
CA PRO A 324 -11.23 10.69 20.91
C PRO A 324 -12.66 10.86 21.39
N THR A 325 -12.97 10.43 22.62
CA THR A 325 -14.31 10.52 23.19
C THR A 325 -14.24 11.08 24.59
N GLU A 326 -15.34 11.70 25.04
CA GLU A 326 -15.43 12.22 26.42
C GLU A 326 -15.26 11.11 27.46
N ILE A 327 -15.75 9.90 27.15
CA ILE A 327 -15.60 8.71 28.00
C ILE A 327 -14.11 8.38 28.18
N LEU A 328 -13.34 8.27 27.10
CA LEU A 328 -11.91 7.97 27.18
C LEU A 328 -11.12 9.10 27.86
N ALA A 329 -11.45 10.36 27.57
CA ALA A 329 -10.83 11.50 28.25
C ALA A 329 -11.09 11.47 29.76
N THR A 330 -12.33 11.13 30.17
CA THR A 330 -12.70 10.98 31.57
C THR A 330 -11.97 9.82 32.23
N GLN A 331 -11.84 8.67 31.54
CA GLN A 331 -11.09 7.52 32.04
C GLN A 331 -9.60 7.86 32.25
N HIS A 332 -8.96 8.54 31.29
CA HIS A 332 -7.58 9.00 31.45
C HIS A 332 -7.44 9.99 32.60
N TYR A 333 -8.34 10.97 32.70
CA TYR A 333 -8.34 11.93 33.80
C TYR A 333 -8.46 11.24 35.16
N GLN A 334 -9.46 10.35 35.32
CA GLN A 334 -9.68 9.61 36.56
C GLN A 334 -8.51 8.69 36.91
N GLY A 335 -7.91 8.02 35.92
CA GLY A 335 -6.78 7.13 36.12
C GLY A 335 -5.47 7.86 36.46
N LEU A 336 -5.27 9.07 35.93
CA LEU A 336 -4.06 9.87 36.17
C LEU A 336 -4.18 10.77 37.40
N LYS A 337 -5.40 11.16 37.79
CA LYS A 337 -5.64 12.10 38.89
C LYS A 337 -4.99 11.69 40.22
N PRO A 338 -5.10 10.44 40.71
CA PRO A 338 -4.47 10.03 41.97
C PRO A 338 -2.95 10.21 41.95
N TYR A 339 -2.30 9.88 40.81
CA TYR A 339 -0.85 10.04 40.65
C TYR A 339 -0.44 11.51 40.57
N ALA A 340 -1.23 12.34 39.87
CA ALA A 340 -0.98 13.78 39.80
C ALA A 340 -1.11 14.44 41.18
N GLU A 341 -2.17 14.13 41.93
CA GLU A 341 -2.40 14.66 43.28
C GLU A 341 -1.33 14.22 44.28
N ALA A 342 -0.91 12.94 44.24
CA ALA A 342 0.19 12.45 45.08
C ALA A 342 1.52 13.19 44.82
N MET A 343 1.74 13.62 43.58
CA MET A 343 2.90 14.43 43.18
C MET A 343 2.72 15.94 43.43
N GLY A 344 1.57 16.38 43.97
CA GLY A 344 1.26 17.80 44.16
C GLY A 344 0.94 18.56 42.86
N LEU A 345 0.60 17.84 41.78
CA LEU A 345 0.37 18.40 40.46
C LEU A 345 -1.13 18.62 40.21
N LYS A 346 -1.49 19.84 39.83
CA LYS A 346 -2.82 20.18 39.31
C LYS A 346 -3.08 19.55 37.93
N ILE A 347 -4.17 18.79 37.85
CA ILE A 347 -4.70 18.15 36.64
C ILE A 347 -6.17 18.56 36.44
N ALA A 348 -6.61 18.70 35.20
CA ALA A 348 -8.00 19.02 34.88
C ALA A 348 -8.52 18.30 33.62
N LEU A 349 -9.84 18.27 33.48
CA LEU A 349 -10.57 17.71 32.34
C LEU A 349 -11.28 18.82 31.54
N LEU A 350 -11.11 18.81 30.22
CA LEU A 350 -11.83 19.69 29.29
C LEU A 350 -12.48 18.89 28.16
N THR A 351 -13.81 18.90 28.14
CA THR A 351 -14.66 18.21 27.15
C THR A 351 -15.68 19.19 26.55
N GLY A 352 -16.46 18.74 25.56
CA GLY A 352 -17.55 19.53 25.01
C GLY A 352 -18.60 19.87 26.07
N SER A 353 -18.81 18.96 27.01
CA SER A 353 -19.74 19.06 28.13
C SER A 353 -19.27 19.94 29.32
N THR A 354 -18.02 20.42 29.35
CA THR A 354 -17.52 21.25 30.47
C THR A 354 -18.24 22.60 30.55
N LYS A 355 -18.73 22.97 31.76
CA LYS A 355 -19.50 24.20 32.01
C LYS A 355 -18.69 25.47 31.73
N ALA A 356 -19.36 26.55 31.33
CA ALA A 356 -18.71 27.80 30.96
C ALA A 356 -17.90 28.45 32.12
N SER A 357 -18.40 28.36 33.36
CA SER A 357 -17.71 28.86 34.55
C SER A 357 -16.40 28.11 34.82
N GLU A 358 -16.43 26.77 34.73
CA GLU A 358 -15.27 25.90 34.86
C GLU A 358 -14.25 26.16 33.75
N ARG A 359 -14.71 26.29 32.49
CA ARG A 359 -13.85 26.65 31.35
C ARG A 359 -13.10 27.96 31.59
N LYS A 360 -13.75 28.99 32.14
CA LYS A 360 -13.11 30.28 32.43
C LYS A 360 -11.98 30.14 33.45
N ALA A 361 -12.21 29.38 34.53
CA ALA A 361 -11.18 29.10 35.53
C ALA A 361 -10.01 28.29 34.95
N LEU A 362 -10.32 27.27 34.12
CA LEU A 362 -9.31 26.45 33.45
C LEU A 362 -8.44 27.25 32.49
N HIS A 363 -9.03 28.12 31.67
CA HIS A 363 -8.26 28.97 30.76
C HIS A 363 -7.31 29.89 31.52
N SER A 364 -7.77 30.52 32.60
CA SER A 364 -6.90 31.34 33.45
C SER A 364 -5.76 30.53 34.07
N ALA A 365 -6.05 29.33 34.55
CA ALA A 365 -5.03 28.43 35.12
C ALA A 365 -3.99 27.97 34.07
N LEU A 366 -4.41 27.77 32.82
CA LEU A 366 -3.53 27.42 31.71
C LEU A 366 -2.62 28.59 31.32
N GLU A 367 -3.17 29.79 31.20
CA GLU A 367 -2.43 31.00 30.81
C GLU A 367 -1.46 31.45 31.91
N THR A 368 -1.82 31.26 33.18
CA THR A 368 -0.91 31.53 34.31
C THR A 368 0.16 30.45 34.48
N GLY A 369 -0.05 29.26 33.93
CA GLY A 369 0.83 28.10 34.09
C GLY A 369 0.64 27.34 35.40
N THR A 370 -0.41 27.66 36.16
CA THR A 370 -0.70 26.98 37.43
C THR A 370 -1.31 25.59 37.23
N LEU A 371 -1.94 25.33 36.08
CA LEU A 371 -2.41 24.00 35.69
C LEU A 371 -1.31 23.24 34.94
N HIS A 372 -0.90 22.07 35.44
CA HIS A 372 0.22 21.31 34.85
C HIS A 372 -0.23 20.34 33.77
N ILE A 373 -1.34 19.63 33.99
CA ILE A 373 -1.85 18.59 33.07
C ILE A 373 -3.28 18.92 32.66
N LEU A 374 -3.53 18.92 31.36
CA LEU A 374 -4.88 19.05 30.80
C LEU A 374 -5.25 17.80 29.99
N VAL A 375 -6.27 17.09 30.44
CA VAL A 375 -6.85 15.95 29.72
C VAL A 375 -8.12 16.42 29.01
N GLY A 376 -8.38 15.96 27.79
CA GLY A 376 -9.57 16.40 27.08
C GLY A 376 -9.82 15.75 25.74
N THR A 377 -10.83 16.25 25.03
CA THR A 377 -11.16 15.82 23.67
C THR A 377 -10.68 16.85 22.64
N HIS A 378 -11.32 16.89 21.47
CA HIS A 378 -11.09 17.94 20.46
C HIS A 378 -11.31 19.37 21.01
N ALA A 379 -11.98 19.53 22.16
CA ALA A 379 -12.09 20.80 22.87
C ALA A 379 -10.72 21.45 23.16
N LEU A 380 -9.65 20.66 23.34
CA LEU A 380 -8.28 21.16 23.51
C LEU A 380 -7.77 21.96 22.29
N LEU A 381 -8.38 21.75 21.11
CA LEU A 381 -7.99 22.40 19.86
C LEU A 381 -8.64 23.77 19.67
N GLU A 382 -9.62 24.13 20.49
CA GLU A 382 -10.31 25.43 20.43
C GLU A 382 -9.31 26.59 20.63
N GLU A 383 -9.42 27.67 19.86
CA GLU A 383 -8.47 28.81 19.90
C GLU A 383 -8.36 29.48 21.28
N ARG A 384 -9.40 29.38 22.10
CA ARG A 384 -9.47 29.93 23.46
C ARG A 384 -8.61 29.16 24.45
N VAL A 385 -8.27 27.90 24.17
CA VAL A 385 -7.39 27.09 25.01
C VAL A 385 -5.94 27.49 24.73
N ARG A 386 -5.36 28.30 25.63
CA ARG A 386 -4.01 28.84 25.50
C ARG A 386 -3.17 28.40 26.69
N PHE A 387 -2.08 27.70 26.40
CA PHE A 387 -1.10 27.30 27.40
C PHE A 387 -0.10 28.43 27.59
N ARG A 388 0.36 28.65 28.82
CA ARG A 388 1.56 29.46 29.07
C ARG A 388 2.75 28.85 28.35
N GLN A 389 2.90 27.53 28.48
CA GLN A 389 3.96 26.78 27.83
C GLN A 389 3.59 25.30 27.69
N LEU A 390 3.16 24.88 26.51
CA LEU A 390 2.93 23.45 26.23
C LEU A 390 4.25 22.76 25.89
N GLY A 391 4.71 21.82 26.71
CA GLY A 391 5.93 21.04 26.49
C GLY A 391 5.70 19.71 25.79
N LEU A 392 4.57 19.04 26.08
CA LEU A 392 4.21 17.74 25.52
C LEU A 392 2.71 17.69 25.18
N ALA A 393 2.40 17.27 23.95
CA ALA A 393 1.05 16.96 23.50
C ALA A 393 0.94 15.45 23.22
N ILE A 394 0.07 14.78 23.95
CA ILE A 394 -0.21 13.36 23.83
C ILE A 394 -1.54 13.17 23.12
N VAL A 395 -1.59 12.28 22.13
CA VAL A 395 -2.82 11.91 21.42
C VAL A 395 -3.04 10.42 21.55
N ASP A 396 -4.13 10.02 22.18
CA ASP A 396 -4.51 8.61 22.30
C ASP A 396 -5.44 8.19 21.15
N GLU A 397 -5.30 6.94 20.72
CA GLU A 397 -6.09 6.28 19.69
C GLU A 397 -6.16 7.09 18.37
N GLN A 398 -4.98 7.35 17.80
CA GLN A 398 -4.76 8.25 16.65
C GLN A 398 -5.70 8.04 15.46
N HIS A 399 -6.15 6.81 15.20
CA HIS A 399 -6.94 6.47 14.00
C HIS A 399 -8.22 7.29 13.86
N ARG A 400 -8.73 7.84 14.97
CA ARG A 400 -9.94 8.65 15.00
C ARG A 400 -9.68 10.16 14.78
N PHE A 401 -8.42 10.59 14.74
CA PHE A 401 -8.04 11.99 14.61
C PHE A 401 -7.32 12.25 13.28
N GLY A 402 -7.83 13.20 12.51
CA GLY A 402 -7.25 13.59 11.24
C GLY A 402 -5.90 14.31 11.39
N VAL A 403 -5.04 14.23 10.37
CA VAL A 403 -3.71 14.89 10.33
C VAL A 403 -3.80 16.39 10.66
N ALA A 404 -4.87 17.07 10.21
CA ALA A 404 -5.11 18.49 10.45
C ALA A 404 -5.37 18.86 11.92
N GLN A 405 -5.94 17.95 12.72
CA GLN A 405 -6.21 18.19 14.14
C GLN A 405 -4.91 18.17 14.95
N ARG A 406 -3.94 17.30 14.59
CA ARG A 406 -2.60 17.27 15.18
C ARG A 406 -1.84 18.58 14.96
N ALA A 407 -1.92 19.13 13.74
CA ALA A 407 -1.28 20.40 13.40
C ALA A 407 -1.80 21.59 14.24
N LYS A 408 -3.04 21.53 14.75
CA LYS A 408 -3.59 22.58 15.63
C LYS A 408 -2.98 22.54 17.04
N LEU A 409 -2.65 21.36 17.57
CA LEU A 409 -1.89 21.23 18.83
C LEU A 409 -0.47 21.78 18.69
N TRP A 410 0.17 21.55 17.53
CA TRP A 410 1.52 22.06 17.26
C TRP A 410 1.57 23.60 17.34
N ARG A 411 0.54 24.26 16.82
CA ARG A 411 0.44 25.73 16.74
C ARG A 411 0.01 26.41 18.05
N LYS A 412 -0.16 25.65 19.15
CA LYS A 412 -0.52 26.24 20.45
C LYS A 412 0.61 27.08 21.05
N ASN A 413 1.86 26.79 20.70
CA ASN A 413 2.99 27.66 20.98
C ASN A 413 3.38 28.43 19.71
N LYS A 414 3.79 29.69 19.87
CA LYS A 414 4.20 30.56 18.76
C LYS A 414 5.65 30.33 18.30
N GLU A 415 6.55 29.97 19.22
CA GLU A 415 8.00 29.97 18.96
C GLU A 415 8.62 28.56 19.03
N VAL A 416 8.25 27.76 20.03
CA VAL A 416 8.82 26.41 20.23
C VAL A 416 7.70 25.38 20.22
N PHE A 417 7.78 24.43 19.29
CA PHE A 417 6.76 23.40 19.16
C PHE A 417 6.81 22.41 20.33
N PRO A 418 5.65 21.98 20.86
CA PRO A 418 5.61 20.94 21.87
C PRO A 418 6.10 19.62 21.29
N HIS A 419 6.70 18.77 22.13
CA HIS A 419 6.91 17.37 21.79
C HIS A 419 5.57 16.67 21.56
N VAL A 420 5.55 15.67 20.69
CA VAL A 420 4.33 14.96 20.30
C VAL A 420 4.52 13.48 20.55
N LEU A 421 3.67 12.92 21.39
CA LEU A 421 3.57 11.48 21.63
C LEU A 421 2.19 11.01 21.16
N VAL A 422 2.16 10.05 20.27
CA VAL A 422 0.92 9.47 19.79
C VAL A 422 0.83 8.03 20.27
N MET A 423 -0.30 7.63 20.82
CA MET A 423 -0.49 6.27 21.34
C MET A 423 -1.48 5.50 20.49
N THR A 424 -1.23 4.20 20.34
CA THR A 424 -2.19 3.28 19.74
C THR A 424 -2.16 1.93 20.42
N ALA A 425 -3.34 1.34 20.61
CA ALA A 425 -3.48 -0.04 21.03
C ALA A 425 -3.34 -1.05 19.88
N THR A 426 -3.51 -0.62 18.63
CA THR A 426 -3.49 -1.53 17.48
C THR A 426 -2.06 -1.73 17.01
N PRO A 427 -1.58 -2.99 16.91
CA PRO A 427 -0.26 -3.24 16.36
C PRO A 427 -0.29 -2.93 14.85
N ILE A 428 0.39 -1.85 14.46
CA ILE A 428 0.54 -1.49 13.05
C ILE A 428 1.82 -2.17 12.56
N PRO A 429 1.78 -2.96 11.47
CA PRO A 429 2.99 -3.52 10.89
C PRO A 429 4.00 -2.40 10.64
N ARG A 430 5.26 -2.58 11.03
CA ARG A 430 6.29 -1.54 10.94
C ARG A 430 6.39 -0.94 9.53
N THR A 431 6.22 -1.79 8.51
CA THR A 431 6.15 -1.39 7.10
C THR A 431 4.99 -0.45 6.80
N LEU A 432 3.80 -0.75 7.32
CA LEU A 432 2.62 0.10 7.17
C LEU A 432 2.74 1.40 7.99
N ALA A 433 3.34 1.33 9.18
CA ALA A 433 3.59 2.50 10.02
C ALA A 433 4.55 3.48 9.33
N MET A 434 5.60 2.98 8.68
CA MET A 434 6.51 3.81 7.88
C MET A 434 5.82 4.44 6.68
N THR A 435 4.92 3.75 5.99
CA THR A 435 4.24 4.32 4.81
C THR A 435 3.10 5.28 5.15
N LEU A 436 2.25 4.95 6.13
CA LEU A 436 1.09 5.78 6.51
C LEU A 436 1.43 6.90 7.50
N TYR A 437 2.48 6.71 8.29
CA TYR A 437 2.87 7.61 9.38
C TYR A 437 4.38 7.87 9.40
N GLY A 438 5.06 7.81 8.25
CA GLY A 438 6.52 7.89 8.15
C GLY A 438 7.17 9.19 8.62
N ASP A 439 6.38 10.14 9.15
CA ASP A 439 6.88 11.28 9.93
C ASP A 439 7.08 10.97 11.42
N LEU A 440 6.58 9.84 11.94
CA LEU A 440 6.67 9.40 13.33
C LEU A 440 7.81 8.39 13.52
N GLU A 441 8.60 8.58 14.58
CA GLU A 441 9.45 7.50 15.08
C GLU A 441 8.60 6.49 15.87
N VAL A 442 8.87 5.19 15.75
CA VAL A 442 8.04 4.16 16.38
C VAL A 442 8.75 3.56 17.58
N SER A 443 8.08 3.55 18.72
CA SER A 443 8.46 2.84 19.95
C SER A 443 7.41 1.78 20.27
N VAL A 444 7.85 0.56 20.56
CA VAL A 444 6.95 -0.58 20.81
C VAL A 444 7.14 -1.09 22.24
N ILE A 445 6.03 -1.20 22.97
CA ILE A 445 5.92 -1.96 24.21
C ILE A 445 5.46 -3.37 23.83
N ASP A 446 6.43 -4.27 23.67
CA ASP A 446 6.31 -5.68 23.28
C ASP A 446 6.20 -6.63 24.49
N GLU A 447 6.19 -6.09 25.72
CA GLU A 447 6.02 -6.85 26.97
C GLU A 447 4.71 -6.47 27.68
N LEU A 448 3.97 -7.48 28.14
CA LEU A 448 2.80 -7.28 28.99
C LEU A 448 3.21 -7.26 30.48
N PRO A 449 2.53 -6.48 31.34
CA PRO A 449 2.76 -6.51 32.78
C PRO A 449 2.56 -7.91 33.38
N ALA A 450 3.35 -8.23 34.40
CA ALA A 450 3.26 -9.51 35.11
C ALA A 450 1.85 -9.71 35.71
N GLY A 451 1.32 -10.94 35.63
CA GLY A 451 0.02 -11.32 36.20
C GLY A 451 -1.19 -11.24 35.25
N ARG A 452 -1.02 -10.76 34.01
CA ARG A 452 -2.10 -10.80 33.01
C ARG A 452 -2.31 -12.21 32.48
N LYS A 453 -3.49 -12.78 32.76
CA LYS A 453 -3.90 -14.08 32.19
C LYS A 453 -4.27 -13.92 30.71
N PRO A 454 -3.80 -14.80 29.81
CA PRO A 454 -4.21 -14.78 28.42
C PRO A 454 -5.71 -15.05 28.31
N ILE A 455 -6.40 -14.30 27.44
CA ILE A 455 -7.80 -14.55 27.14
C ILE A 455 -7.87 -15.85 26.33
N LYS A 456 -8.62 -16.85 26.81
CA LYS A 456 -8.91 -18.05 26.03
C LYS A 456 -9.97 -17.72 25.00
N THR A 457 -9.56 -17.56 23.74
CA THR A 457 -10.49 -17.44 22.62
C THR A 457 -10.92 -18.84 22.19
N LEU A 458 -12.19 -19.19 22.40
CA LEU A 458 -12.79 -20.38 21.83
C LEU A 458 -13.28 -20.03 20.42
N HIS A 459 -12.82 -20.77 19.41
CA HIS A 459 -13.21 -20.61 18.00
C HIS A 459 -14.42 -21.47 17.67
#